data_AF-A0A5P9P6K9-F1
#
_entry.id   AF-A0A5P9P6K9-F1
#
_cell.length_a   1.000
_cell.length_b   1.000
_cell.length_c   1.000
_cell.angle_alpha   90.00
_cell.angle_beta   90.00
_cell.angle_gamma   90.00
#
_symmetry.space_group_name_H-M   'P 1'
#
loop_
_entity.id
_entity.type
_entity.pdbx_description
1 polymer ?
#
loop_
_entity_poly.entity_id
_entity_poly.type
_entity_poly.pdbx_seq_one_letter_code
_entity_poly.pdbx_strand_id
1 'polypeptide(L)' 'MKCPRCQGSLEELSLGDVSTVACPHCGFADVPVDHIREEDEPESWRDAFNRFYEDTTPREDATEH' A
#
# COMPACT_ATOMS: atom_id res chain seq x y z
N MET A 1 17.40 -3.48 20.07
CA MET A 1 16.09 -4.17 20.20
C MET A 1 15.96 -5.20 19.08
N LYS A 2 15.17 -6.27 19.23
CA LYS A 2 14.99 -7.31 18.19
C LYS A 2 13.63 -7.16 17.49
N CYS A 3 13.61 -7.28 16.17
CA CYS A 3 12.39 -7.22 15.37
C CYS A 3 11.50 -8.44 15.70
N PRO A 4 10.20 -8.25 15.99
CA PRO A 4 9.29 -9.36 16.30
C PRO A 4 9.03 -10.28 15.10
N ARG A 5 9.20 -9.79 13.86
CA ARG A 5 8.92 -10.55 12.62
C ARG A 5 10.09 -11.43 12.18
N CYS A 6 11.30 -10.88 12.17
CA CYS A 6 12.47 -11.57 11.61
C CYS A 6 13.64 -11.73 12.61
N GLN A 7 13.48 -11.29 13.86
CA GLN A 7 14.53 -11.30 14.89
C GLN A 7 15.79 -10.47 14.57
N GLY A 8 15.80 -9.74 13.45
CA GLY A 8 16.86 -8.82 13.06
C GLY A 8 16.94 -7.58 13.95
N SER A 9 17.98 -6.78 13.75
CA SER A 9 18.16 -5.52 14.47
C SER A 9 17.11 -4.48 14.07
N LEU A 10 16.66 -3.71 15.06
CA LEU A 10 15.80 -2.53 14.87
C LEU A 10 16.65 -1.26 14.90
N GLU A 11 16.22 -0.27 14.14
CA GLU A 11 16.75 1.09 14.09
C GLU A 11 15.71 2.07 14.62
N GLU A 12 16.16 3.14 15.28
CA GLU A 12 15.29 4.24 15.73
C GLU A 12 15.28 5.35 14.65
N LEU A 13 14.09 5.85 14.34
CA LEU A 13 13.86 6.94 13.40
C LEU A 13 13.19 8.09 14.15
N SER A 14 13.61 9.32 13.86
CA SER A 14 13.06 10.53 14.51
C SER A 14 12.72 11.60 13.47
N LEU A 15 11.59 12.28 13.66
CA LEU A 15 11.11 13.38 12.82
C LEU A 15 10.50 14.47 13.71
N GLY A 16 11.22 15.57 13.94
CA GLY A 16 10.80 16.57 14.92
C GLY A 16 10.72 15.97 16.32
N ASP A 17 9.57 16.10 16.97
CA ASP A 17 9.36 15.61 18.34
C ASP A 17 8.81 14.16 18.41
N VAL A 18 8.66 13.49 17.27
CA VAL A 18 8.21 12.08 17.22
C VAL A 18 9.35 11.14 16.90
N SER A 19 9.35 9.96 17.54
CA SER A 19 10.25 8.85 17.23
C SER A 19 9.51 7.52 17.10
N THR A 20 10.10 6.58 16.37
CA THR A 20 9.60 5.21 16.19
C THR A 20 10.76 4.24 15.95
N VAL A 21 10.49 2.94 15.92
CA VAL A 21 11.46 1.91 15.56
C VAL A 21 11.05 1.19 14.28
N ALA A 22 12.02 0.92 13.41
CA ALA A 22 11.82 0.23 12.15
C ALA A 22 12.84 -0.90 11.96
N CYS A 23 12.47 -1.90 11.15
CA CYS A 23 13.36 -2.99 10.74
C CYS A 23 13.72 -2.86 9.25
N PRO A 24 14.98 -2.56 8.90
CA PRO A 24 15.39 -2.43 7.51
C PRO A 24 15.36 -3.77 6.74
N HIS A 25 15.32 -4.90 7.45
CA HIS A 25 15.33 -6.22 6.82
C HIS A 25 13.96 -6.70 6.33
N CYS A 26 12.88 -6.35 7.03
CA CYS A 26 11.54 -6.90 6.72
C CYS A 26 10.43 -5.84 6.65
N GLY A 27 10.76 -4.56 6.85
CA GLY A 27 9.80 -3.47 6.79
C GLY A 27 8.82 -3.40 7.97
N PHE A 28 9.11 -4.08 9.09
CA PHE A 28 8.37 -3.83 10.34
C PHE A 28 8.60 -2.39 10.79
N ALA A 29 7.54 -1.69 11.21
CA ALA A 29 7.63 -0.41 11.90
C ALA A 29 6.61 -0.39 13.04
N ASP A 30 7.01 0.08 14.21
CA ASP A 30 6.13 0.22 15.39
C ASP A 30 5.40 1.57 15.35
N VAL A 31 4.67 1.77 14.25
CA VAL A 31 3.83 2.95 14.02
C VAL A 31 2.38 2.50 14.11
N PRO A 32 1.53 3.15 14.93
CA PRO A 32 0.11 2.91 14.91
C PRO A 32 -0.42 3.16 13.49
N VAL A 33 -1.06 2.15 12.90
CA VAL A 33 -1.73 2.27 11.60
C VAL A 33 -3.21 2.00 11.78
N ASP A 34 -4.04 2.88 11.26
CA ASP A 34 -5.46 2.61 11.12
C ASP A 34 -5.65 1.75 9.86
N HIS A 35 -6.12 0.52 10.05
CA HIS A 35 -6.48 -0.38 8.95
C HIS A 35 -7.84 -0.03 8.33
N ILE A 36 -8.47 1.02 8.83
CA ILE A 36 -9.70 1.56 8.28
C ILE A 36 -9.27 2.46 7.13
N ARG A 37 -9.68 2.09 5.92
CA ARG A 37 -9.56 3.00 4.78
C ARG A 37 -10.45 4.20 5.09
N GLU A 38 -9.97 5.41 4.87
CA GLU A 38 -10.88 6.54 4.70
C GLU A 38 -11.77 6.19 3.50
N GLU A 39 -13.03 5.89 3.77
CA GLU A 39 -13.95 5.34 2.79
C GLU A 39 -14.53 6.49 1.96
N ASP A 40 -14.08 6.59 0.70
CA ASP A 40 -14.89 7.16 -0.37
C ASP A 40 -16.14 6.32 -0.56
N GLU A 41 -17.20 6.88 -1.17
CA GLU A 41 -18.41 6.11 -1.49
C GLU A 41 -18.04 4.80 -2.21
N PRO A 42 -18.49 3.64 -1.71
CA PRO A 42 -18.12 2.35 -2.30
C PRO A 42 -18.63 2.27 -3.74
N GLU A 43 -17.74 1.98 -4.69
CA GLU A 43 -18.14 1.77 -6.09
C GLU A 43 -19.10 0.57 -6.20
N SER A 44 -20.06 0.66 -7.12
CA SER A 44 -20.92 -0.49 -7.38
C SER A 44 -20.11 -1.60 -8.06
N TRP A 45 -20.49 -2.86 -7.81
CA TRP A 45 -19.90 -4.01 -8.52
C TRP A 45 -19.96 -3.84 -10.04
N ARG A 46 -21.03 -3.21 -10.55
CA ARG A 46 -21.21 -2.96 -11.97
C ARG A 46 -20.14 -2.01 -12.50
N ASP A 47 -19.88 -0.92 -11.79
CA ASP A 47 -18.90 0.07 -12.20
C ASP A 47 -17.47 -0.51 -12.13
N ALA A 48 -17.18 -1.31 -11.09
CA ALA A 48 -15.91 -2.01 -10.98
C ALA A 48 -15.65 -2.96 -12.15
N PHE A 49 -16.66 -3.74 -12.57
CA PHE A 49 -16.53 -4.62 -13.73
C PHE A 49 -16.39 -3.84 -15.04
N ASN A 50 -17.17 -2.77 -15.23
CA ASN A 50 -17.06 -1.93 -16.43
C ASN A 50 -15.64 -1.38 -16.58
N ARG A 51 -15.08 -0.78 -15.52
CA ARG A 51 -13.70 -0.26 -15.49
C ARG A 51 -12.68 -1.34 -15.86
N PHE A 52 -12.79 -2.53 -15.27
CA PHE A 52 -11.87 -3.63 -15.57
C PHE A 52 -11.93 -4.04 -17.05
N TYR A 53 -13.12 -4.12 -17.63
CA TYR A 53 -13.26 -4.47 -19.05
C TYR A 53 -12.79 -3.36 -19.98
N GLU A 54 -13.05 -2.10 -19.66
CA GLU A 54 -12.55 -0.93 -20.40
C GLU A 54 -11.02 -0.85 -20.40
N ASP A 55 -10.38 -1.08 -19.25
CA ASP A 55 -8.92 -1.11 -19.11
C ASP A 55 -8.26 -2.28 -19.85
N THR A 56 -8.98 -3.40 -19.99
CA THR A 56 -8.46 -4.62 -20.61
C THR A 56 -8.86 -4.79 -22.07
N THR A 57 -9.75 -3.96 -22.61
CA THR A 57 -10.00 -3.89 -24.05
C THR A 57 -8.73 -3.42 -24.77
N PRO A 58 -8.18 -4.20 -25.73
CA PRO A 58 -7.08 -3.73 -26.57
C PRO A 58 -7.49 -2.43 -27.25
N ARG A 59 -6.66 -1.39 -27.10
CA ARG A 59 -6.87 -0.12 -27.81
C ARG A 59 -6.79 -0.39 -29.31
N GLU A 60 -7.90 -0.18 -30.02
CA GLU A 60 -8.01 -0.37 -31.47
C GLU A 60 -7.10 0.59 -32.26
N ASP A 61 -6.57 1.65 -31.63
CA ASP A 61 -5.60 2.59 -32.21
C ASP A 61 -4.17 2.02 -32.38
N ALA A 62 -3.88 0.79 -31.95
CA ALA A 62 -2.56 0.18 -32.11
C ALA A 62 -2.39 -0.64 -33.40
N THR A 63 -3.33 -0.54 -34.35
CA THR A 63 -3.19 -1.12 -35.69
C THR A 63 -3.17 0.00 -36.73
N GLU A 64 -2.04 0.70 -36.83
CA GLU A 64 -1.68 1.39 -38.08
C GLU A 64 -1.01 0.38 -39.03
N HIS A 65 -1.43 0.44 -40.29
CA HIS A 65 -1.07 -0.41 -41.41
C HIS A 65 0.15 0.13 -42.18
#